data_AF-A0A7C5B507-F1
#
_entry.id   AF-A0A7C5B507-F1
#
_cell.length_a   1.000
_cell.length_b   1.000
_cell.length_c   1.000
_cell.angle_alpha   90.00
_cell.angle_beta   90.00
_cell.angle_gamma   90.00
#
_symmetry.space_group_name_H-M   'P 1'
#
loop_
_entity.id
_entity.type
_entity.pdbx_description
1 polymer ?
#
loop_
_entity_poly.entity_id
_entity_poly.type
_entity_poly.pdbx_seq_one_letter_code
_entity_poly.pdbx_strand_id
1 'polypeptide(L)'
;MGEKTPVEERFRYIGFEVFPKEAKPLFESPEEEKKFLEKIRSRTSKFFFLEREHSLIELPTLTAVERVLALFCSLLTVLGFFIFPVGNLYLNGVGNLTVSGLGLLLKMGELSPYLALGGERVVIILALSLIFLISGVVLGGLQLATLLTSWKSNRGRAVSRLNRLGILPVLFWVAALSLALFSIPTPAWDLLGIEELGKSFDAFRLFSIASWGVWAILGGLLINSSIVGD
;
A
#
# COMPACT_ATOMS: atom_id res chain seq x y z
N MET A 1 -67.90 7.55 8.02
CA MET A 1 -67.79 6.44 8.98
C MET A 1 -66.84 5.41 8.37
N GLY A 2 -65.60 5.33 8.85
CA GLY A 2 -64.62 4.37 8.34
C GLY A 2 -64.70 3.08 9.16
N GLU A 3 -65.00 1.96 8.50
CA GLU A 3 -64.99 0.63 9.10
C GLU A 3 -63.61 0.31 9.68
N LYS A 4 -63.58 -0.11 10.95
CA LYS A 4 -62.37 -0.60 11.59
C LYS A 4 -62.07 -1.98 11.02
N THR A 5 -61.02 -2.09 10.20
CA THR A 5 -60.50 -3.38 9.76
C THR A 5 -60.08 -4.23 10.97
N PRO A 6 -60.37 -5.55 10.97
CA PRO A 6 -60.03 -6.45 12.07
C PRO A 6 -58.51 -6.49 12.27
N VAL A 7 -58.09 -6.45 13.54
CA VAL A 7 -56.69 -6.34 13.98
C VAL A 7 -55.80 -7.49 13.46
N GLU A 8 -56.41 -8.63 13.13
CA GLU A 8 -55.74 -9.84 12.66
C GLU A 8 -55.07 -9.67 11.28
N GLU A 9 -55.56 -8.77 10.42
CA GLU A 9 -54.97 -8.56 9.10
C GLU A 9 -53.73 -7.68 9.10
N ARG A 10 -53.43 -6.97 10.20
CA ARG A 10 -52.27 -6.05 10.28
C ARG A 10 -50.91 -6.76 10.37
N PHE A 11 -50.88 -8.06 10.64
CA PHE A 11 -49.65 -8.79 10.95
C PHE A 11 -49.12 -9.67 9.80
N ARG A 12 -49.76 -9.65 8.64
CA ARG A 12 -49.20 -10.25 7.42
C ARG A 12 -48.22 -9.28 6.75
N TYR A 13 -47.03 -9.13 7.32
CA TYR A 13 -45.89 -8.53 6.63
C TYR A 13 -44.88 -9.63 6.28
N ILE A 14 -44.78 -9.91 4.98
CA ILE A 14 -43.68 -10.57 4.25
C ILE A 14 -43.04 -11.75 5.00
N GLY A 15 -43.55 -12.95 4.78
CA GLY A 15 -42.79 -14.20 4.90
C GLY A 15 -42.51 -14.75 6.30
N PHE A 16 -42.86 -14.05 7.38
CA PHE A 16 -42.74 -14.58 8.74
C PHE A 16 -44.10 -14.56 9.43
N GLU A 17 -44.57 -15.73 9.86
CA GLU A 17 -45.72 -15.85 10.76
C GLU A 17 -45.31 -15.28 12.13
N VAL A 18 -45.62 -14.02 12.38
CA VAL A 18 -45.41 -13.41 13.69
C VAL A 18 -46.49 -13.96 14.62
N PHE A 19 -46.18 -15.06 15.30
CA PHE A 19 -47.06 -15.61 16.33
C PHE A 19 -47.17 -14.61 17.50
N PRO A 20 -48.37 -14.11 17.84
CA PRO A 20 -48.57 -13.06 18.86
C PRO A 20 -48.51 -13.60 20.30
N LYS A 21 -47.87 -14.75 20.51
CA LYS A 21 -47.69 -15.33 21.85
C LYS A 21 -46.37 -14.83 22.40
N GLU A 22 -46.39 -14.37 23.66
CA GLU A 22 -45.23 -13.90 24.40
C GLU A 22 -43.99 -14.74 24.06
N ALA A 23 -42.92 -14.07 23.62
CA ALA A 23 -41.68 -14.73 23.27
C ALA A 23 -41.24 -15.57 24.47
N LYS A 24 -41.17 -16.89 24.29
CA LYS A 24 -40.66 -17.78 25.33
C LYS A 24 -39.26 -17.27 25.73
N PRO A 25 -38.93 -17.22 27.03
CA PRO A 25 -37.61 -16.83 27.45
C PRO A 25 -36.59 -17.74 26.75
N LEU A 26 -35.57 -17.11 26.15
CA LEU A 26 -34.56 -17.79 25.33
C LEU A 26 -33.76 -18.83 26.14
N PHE A 27 -33.72 -18.66 27.45
CA PHE A 27 -33.08 -19.56 28.41
C PHE A 27 -34.10 -19.98 29.45
N GLU A 28 -34.10 -21.26 29.81
CA GLU A 28 -35.03 -21.79 30.81
C GLU A 28 -34.57 -21.44 32.24
N SER A 29 -33.29 -21.07 32.40
CA SER A 29 -32.71 -20.69 33.68
C SER A 29 -31.57 -19.66 33.56
N PRO A 30 -31.34 -18.85 34.60
CA PRO A 30 -30.21 -17.92 34.65
C PRO A 30 -28.84 -18.62 34.67
N GLU A 31 -28.79 -19.90 35.02
CA GLU A 31 -27.55 -20.70 34.98
C GLU A 31 -27.19 -21.15 33.56
N GLU A 32 -28.19 -21.45 32.75
CA GLU A 32 -28.03 -21.81 31.35
C GLU A 32 -27.54 -20.60 30.53
N GLU A 33 -28.08 -19.41 30.82
CA GLU A 33 -27.60 -18.16 30.25
C GLU A 33 -26.11 -17.92 30.57
N LYS A 34 -25.71 -18.10 31.83
CA LYS A 34 -24.29 -17.95 32.23
C LYS A 34 -23.37 -18.94 31.50
N LYS A 35 -23.76 -20.22 31.42
CA LYS A 35 -22.98 -21.24 30.70
C LYS A 35 -22.89 -20.94 29.20
N PHE A 36 -23.97 -20.42 28.61
CA PHE A 36 -23.99 -20.02 27.21
C PHE A 36 -23.08 -18.81 26.95
N LEU A 37 -23.13 -17.80 27.82
CA LEU A 37 -22.26 -16.62 27.73
C LEU A 37 -20.77 -16.97 27.94
N GLU A 38 -20.44 -17.88 28.86
CA GLU A 38 -19.07 -18.39 29.02
C GLU A 38 -18.61 -19.23 27.82
N LYS A 39 -19.50 -20.04 27.24
CA LYS A 39 -19.24 -20.78 26.00
C LYS A 39 -18.99 -19.82 24.83
N ILE A 40 -19.74 -18.72 24.73
CA ILE A 40 -19.48 -17.68 23.74
C ILE A 40 -18.14 -17.01 24.03
N ARG A 41 -17.86 -16.52 25.24
CA ARG A 41 -16.57 -15.86 25.56
C ARG A 41 -15.36 -16.75 25.31
N SER A 42 -15.46 -18.03 25.64
CA SER A 42 -14.40 -19.02 25.41
C SER A 42 -14.23 -19.38 23.92
N ARG A 43 -15.31 -19.34 23.13
CA ARG A 43 -15.24 -19.45 21.66
C ARG A 43 -14.73 -18.18 21.00
N THR A 44 -15.15 -17.01 21.47
CA THR A 44 -14.66 -15.72 20.99
C THR A 44 -13.15 -15.64 21.12
N SER A 45 -12.56 -16.07 22.24
CA SER A 45 -11.09 -16.08 22.40
C SER A 45 -10.35 -17.11 21.53
N LYS A 46 -10.99 -18.20 21.10
CA LYS A 46 -10.35 -19.30 20.36
C LYS A 46 -10.62 -19.32 18.85
N PHE A 47 -11.69 -18.68 18.38
CA PHE A 47 -12.18 -18.78 16.99
C PHE A 47 -12.32 -17.40 16.30
N PHE A 48 -11.48 -16.43 16.63
CA PHE A 48 -11.52 -15.09 16.03
C PHE A 48 -11.31 -15.06 14.49
N PHE A 49 -10.88 -16.18 13.87
CA PHE A 49 -10.45 -16.24 12.47
C PHE A 49 -11.27 -17.15 11.53
N LEU A 50 -11.95 -18.21 11.98
CA LEU A 50 -12.38 -19.29 11.06
C LEU A 50 -13.88 -19.38 10.72
N GLU A 51 -14.80 -18.86 11.53
CA GLU A 51 -16.25 -18.92 11.22
C GLU A 51 -16.81 -17.60 10.60
N ARG A 52 -15.92 -16.67 10.23
CA ARG A 52 -16.25 -15.29 9.85
C ARG A 52 -16.67 -15.08 8.38
N GLU A 53 -16.78 -16.14 7.59
CA GLU A 53 -17.01 -16.03 6.14
C GLU A 53 -18.48 -15.79 5.73
N HIS A 54 -19.46 -15.88 6.65
CA HIS A 54 -20.90 -15.84 6.28
C HIS A 54 -21.77 -14.85 7.05
N SER A 55 -21.20 -13.86 7.75
CA SER A 55 -22.00 -12.79 8.35
C SER A 55 -22.27 -11.66 7.34
N LEU A 56 -23.56 -11.41 7.04
CA LEU A 56 -24.08 -10.30 6.21
C LEU A 56 -23.80 -8.89 6.78
N ILE A 57 -23.07 -8.80 7.90
CA ILE A 57 -22.73 -7.55 8.55
C ILE A 57 -21.43 -7.03 7.92
N GLU A 58 -21.43 -5.79 7.43
CA GLU A 58 -20.24 -5.11 6.88
C GLU A 58 -19.11 -5.07 7.91
N LEU A 59 -18.31 -6.14 7.95
CA LEU A 59 -17.15 -6.21 8.82
C LEU A 59 -16.08 -5.26 8.27
N PRO A 60 -15.39 -4.50 9.15
CA PRO A 60 -14.25 -3.71 8.75
C PRO A 60 -13.19 -4.64 8.16
N THR A 61 -12.94 -4.47 6.87
CA THR A 61 -11.92 -5.22 6.11
C THR A 61 -10.49 -4.93 6.56
N LEU A 62 -10.29 -3.91 7.40
CA LEU A 62 -9.01 -3.55 7.99
C LEU A 62 -9.20 -3.21 9.46
N THR A 63 -8.36 -3.80 10.30
CA THR A 63 -8.21 -3.48 11.73
C THR A 63 -7.68 -2.06 11.94
N ALA A 64 -7.87 -1.49 13.13
CA ALA A 64 -7.38 -0.15 13.45
C ALA A 64 -5.84 -0.03 13.30
N VAL A 65 -5.11 -1.10 13.68
CA VAL A 65 -3.64 -1.15 13.58
C VAL A 65 -3.19 -1.12 12.12
N GLU A 66 -3.81 -1.94 11.27
CA GLU A 66 -3.53 -1.96 9.82
C GLU A 66 -3.81 -0.62 9.17
N ARG A 67 -4.89 0.08 9.55
CA ARG A 67 -5.19 1.42 9.02
C ARG A 67 -4.13 2.44 9.42
N VAL A 68 -3.66 2.42 10.66
CA VAL A 68 -2.60 3.32 11.14
C VAL A 68 -1.28 3.02 10.43
N LEU A 69 -0.90 1.75 10.31
CA LEU A 69 0.29 1.33 9.58
C LEU A 69 0.23 1.74 8.11
N ALA A 70 -0.90 1.47 7.45
CA ALA A 70 -1.10 1.83 6.05
C ALA A 70 -1.05 3.34 5.84
N LEU A 71 -1.60 4.12 6.77
CA LEU A 71 -1.56 5.59 6.71
C LEU A 71 -0.13 6.11 6.86
N PHE A 72 0.62 5.60 7.83
CA PHE A 72 2.01 5.99 8.05
C PHE A 72 2.89 5.63 6.85
N CYS A 73 2.75 4.41 6.32
CA CYS A 73 3.53 3.94 5.17
C CYS A 73 3.17 4.67 3.87
N SER A 74 1.88 4.97 3.65
CA SER A 74 1.44 5.79 2.52
C SER A 74 2.00 7.21 2.59
N LEU A 75 1.97 7.82 3.79
CA LEU A 75 2.57 9.13 4.02
C LEU A 75 4.08 9.09 3.78
N LEU A 76 4.79 8.08 4.32
CA LEU A 76 6.22 7.89 4.11
C LEU A 76 6.58 7.77 2.62
N THR A 77 5.74 7.08 1.85
CA THR A 77 5.92 6.89 0.39
C THR A 77 5.81 8.23 -0.34
N VAL A 78 4.83 9.06 0.02
CA VAL A 78 4.66 10.41 -0.56
C VAL A 78 5.81 11.33 -0.16
N LEU A 79 6.15 11.39 1.13
CA LEU A 79 7.27 12.21 1.64
C LEU A 79 8.61 11.75 1.06
N GLY A 80 8.77 10.45 0.84
CA GLY A 80 9.92 9.84 0.19
C GLY A 80 10.23 10.41 -1.19
N PHE A 81 9.19 10.77 -1.94
CA PHE A 81 9.33 11.35 -3.27
C PHE A 81 9.60 12.86 -3.24
N PHE A 82 8.91 13.61 -2.37
CA PHE A 82 8.99 15.08 -2.37
C PHE A 82 10.11 15.63 -1.51
N ILE A 83 10.29 15.08 -0.31
CA ILE A 83 11.15 15.64 0.74
C ILE A 83 12.46 14.87 0.82
N PHE A 84 12.40 13.55 0.77
CA PHE A 84 13.57 12.74 1.04
C PHE A 84 14.47 12.65 -0.18
N PRO A 85 15.80 12.67 0.03
CA PRO A 85 16.73 12.48 -1.05
C PRO A 85 16.58 11.07 -1.62
N VAL A 86 16.45 10.98 -2.94
CA VAL A 86 16.34 9.70 -3.67
C VAL A 86 17.66 9.35 -4.36
N GLY A 87 18.50 10.34 -4.66
CA GLY A 87 19.82 10.09 -5.19
C GLY A 87 20.72 11.32 -5.25
N ASN A 88 21.94 11.11 -5.73
CA ASN A 88 22.92 12.16 -5.96
C ASN A 88 23.10 12.36 -7.46
N LEU A 89 23.04 13.62 -7.90
CA LEU A 89 23.36 14.03 -9.27
C LEU A 89 24.64 14.87 -9.26
N TYR A 90 25.54 14.57 -10.18
CA TYR A 90 26.69 15.43 -10.45
C TYR A 90 26.28 16.53 -11.43
N LEU A 91 26.40 17.79 -11.02
CA LEU A 91 26.16 18.94 -11.87
C LEU A 91 27.48 19.68 -12.12
N ASN A 92 27.81 19.85 -13.41
CA ASN A 92 29.03 20.52 -13.84
C ASN A 92 29.13 21.91 -13.20
N GLY A 93 30.21 22.18 -12.48
CA GLY A 93 30.48 23.45 -11.80
C GLY A 93 29.88 23.61 -10.41
N VAL A 94 29.04 22.68 -9.94
CA VAL A 94 28.41 22.74 -8.60
C VAL A 94 28.75 21.52 -7.74
N GLY A 95 29.12 20.38 -8.35
CA GLY A 95 29.49 19.15 -7.65
C GLY A 95 28.32 18.20 -7.41
N ASN A 96 28.45 17.31 -6.43
CA ASN A 96 27.43 16.32 -6.10
C ASN A 96 26.28 16.98 -5.33
N LEU A 97 25.11 17.05 -5.95
CA LEU A 97 23.88 17.53 -5.33
C LEU A 97 22.93 16.37 -5.05
N THR A 98 22.51 16.29 -3.79
CA THR A 98 21.48 15.35 -3.38
C THR A 98 20.11 15.87 -3.81
N VAL A 99 19.36 15.05 -4.53
CA VAL A 99 18.07 15.42 -5.12
C VAL A 99 16.93 14.59 -4.55
N SER A 100 15.77 15.22 -4.37
CA SER A 100 14.49 14.51 -4.12
C SER A 100 13.94 13.90 -5.40
N GLY A 101 12.91 13.04 -5.30
CA GLY A 101 12.26 12.42 -6.46
C GLY A 101 11.68 13.44 -7.43
N LEU A 102 11.06 14.51 -6.91
CA LEU A 102 10.62 15.63 -7.74
C LEU A 102 11.81 16.36 -8.38
N GLY A 103 12.89 16.59 -7.63
CA GLY A 103 14.10 17.24 -8.15
C GLY A 103 14.75 16.44 -9.27
N LEU A 104 14.77 15.12 -9.16
CA LEU A 104 15.26 14.21 -10.21
C LEU A 104 14.41 14.32 -11.49
N LEU A 105 13.08 14.36 -11.36
CA LEU A 105 12.18 14.52 -12.51
C LEU A 105 12.36 15.86 -13.22
N LEU A 106 12.44 16.96 -12.46
CA LEU A 106 12.62 18.29 -13.03
C LEU A 106 13.97 18.44 -13.74
N LYS A 107 15.01 17.80 -13.22
CA LYS A 107 16.37 17.84 -13.81
C LYS A 107 16.62 16.75 -14.84
N MET A 108 15.64 15.90 -15.15
CA MET A 108 15.81 14.82 -16.13
C MET A 108 16.14 15.33 -17.54
N GLY A 109 15.63 16.51 -17.90
CA GLY A 109 15.97 17.17 -19.18
C GLY A 109 17.45 17.50 -19.31
N GLU A 110 18.13 17.78 -18.20
CA GLU A 110 19.57 18.06 -18.15
C GLU A 110 20.42 16.78 -18.18
N LEU A 111 19.80 15.62 -17.91
CA LEU A 111 20.46 14.31 -17.96
C LEU A 111 20.49 13.70 -19.36
N SER A 112 19.66 14.20 -20.29
CA SER A 112 19.58 13.76 -21.69
C SER A 112 20.95 13.58 -22.38
N PRO A 113 21.90 14.54 -22.28
CA PRO A 113 23.22 14.40 -22.90
C PRO A 113 24.05 13.26 -22.33
N TYR A 114 23.86 12.93 -21.05
CA TYR A 114 24.59 11.88 -20.34
C TYR A 114 23.96 10.50 -20.56
N LEU A 115 22.66 10.44 -20.87
CA LEU A 115 21.96 9.18 -21.19
C LEU A 115 22.47 8.57 -22.49
N ALA A 116 22.84 9.38 -23.48
CA ALA A 116 23.47 8.92 -24.72
C ALA A 116 24.83 8.23 -24.47
N LEU A 117 25.50 8.58 -23.38
CA LEU A 117 26.81 8.05 -22.97
C LEU A 117 26.69 6.82 -22.06
N GLY A 118 25.57 6.64 -21.36
CA GLY A 118 25.37 5.58 -20.37
C GLY A 118 25.22 4.16 -20.96
N GLY A 119 24.97 4.03 -22.26
CA GLY A 119 24.62 2.77 -22.89
C GLY A 119 23.17 2.33 -22.61
N GLU A 120 22.62 1.49 -23.49
CA GLU A 120 21.19 1.11 -23.49
C GLU A 120 20.68 0.60 -22.13
N ARG A 121 21.49 -0.20 -21.43
CA ARG A 121 21.09 -0.80 -20.16
C ARG A 121 20.99 0.21 -19.01
N VAL A 122 21.85 1.24 -18.97
CA VAL A 122 21.76 2.30 -17.96
C VAL A 122 20.50 3.13 -18.17
N VAL A 123 20.13 3.38 -19.43
CA VAL A 123 18.86 4.04 -19.77
C VAL A 123 17.67 3.22 -19.27
N ILE A 124 17.70 1.89 -19.43
CA ILE A 124 16.63 1.00 -18.92
C ILE A 124 16.57 1.03 -17.39
N ILE A 125 17.70 0.96 -16.68
CA ILE A 125 17.73 1.03 -15.20
C ILE A 125 17.16 2.37 -14.70
N LEU A 126 17.53 3.47 -15.35
CA LEU A 126 17.02 4.80 -15.02
C LEU A 126 15.52 4.91 -15.30
N ALA A 127 15.04 4.38 -16.43
CA ALA A 127 13.62 4.35 -16.76
C ALA A 127 12.81 3.54 -15.74
N LEU A 128 13.28 2.34 -15.37
CA LEU A 128 12.63 1.51 -14.33
C LEU A 128 12.60 2.22 -12.97
N SER A 129 13.69 2.89 -12.60
CA SER A 129 13.78 3.66 -11.35
C SER A 129 12.82 4.85 -11.34
N LEU A 130 12.66 5.54 -12.47
CA LEU A 130 11.68 6.62 -12.62
C LEU A 130 10.24 6.12 -12.56
N ILE A 131 9.94 5.01 -13.25
CA ILE A 131 8.63 4.38 -13.18
C ILE A 131 8.33 3.98 -11.75
N PHE A 132 9.29 3.40 -11.01
CA PHE A 132 9.15 3.11 -9.58
C PHE A 132 8.80 4.37 -8.77
N LEU A 133 9.53 5.47 -8.93
CA LEU A 133 9.29 6.71 -8.18
C LEU A 133 7.91 7.32 -8.48
N ILE A 134 7.54 7.41 -9.76
CA ILE A 134 6.26 7.99 -10.19
C ILE A 134 5.10 7.10 -9.75
N SER A 135 5.17 5.80 -10.01
CA SER A 135 4.11 4.87 -9.60
C SER A 135 4.00 4.76 -8.09
N GLY A 136 5.12 4.83 -7.36
CA GLY A 136 5.17 4.86 -5.91
C GLY A 136 4.44 6.07 -5.33
N VAL A 137 4.73 7.29 -5.81
CA VAL A 137 4.04 8.50 -5.31
C VAL A 137 2.57 8.53 -5.68
N VAL A 138 2.20 8.07 -6.89
CA VAL A 138 0.79 7.99 -7.32
C VAL A 138 0.02 7.01 -6.44
N LEU A 139 0.55 5.79 -6.24
CA LEU A 139 -0.11 4.79 -5.40
C LEU A 139 -0.14 5.21 -3.93
N GLY A 140 0.95 5.75 -3.39
CA GLY A 140 0.98 6.27 -2.02
C GLY A 140 -0.03 7.40 -1.80
N GLY A 141 -0.16 8.30 -2.77
CA GLY A 141 -1.16 9.37 -2.74
C GLY A 141 -2.60 8.85 -2.79
N LEU A 142 -2.87 7.86 -3.66
CA LEU A 142 -4.19 7.21 -3.74
C LEU A 142 -4.53 6.43 -2.46
N GLN A 143 -3.57 5.70 -1.90
CA GLN A 143 -3.72 4.97 -0.63
C GLN A 143 -4.01 5.94 0.52
N LEU A 144 -3.26 7.05 0.60
CA LEU A 144 -3.48 8.08 1.61
C LEU A 144 -4.87 8.74 1.46
N ALA A 145 -5.26 9.13 0.24
CA ALA A 145 -6.55 9.75 -0.02
C ALA A 145 -7.72 8.81 0.30
N THR A 146 -7.59 7.53 -0.07
CA THR A 146 -8.63 6.52 0.25
C THR A 146 -8.71 6.24 1.74
N LEU A 147 -7.58 6.12 2.46
CA LEU A 147 -7.58 5.94 3.91
C LEU A 147 -8.21 7.12 4.66
N LEU A 148 -7.93 8.36 4.23
CA LEU A 148 -8.50 9.56 4.85
C LEU A 148 -10.00 9.67 4.60
N THR A 149 -10.46 9.37 3.38
CA THR A 149 -11.89 9.40 3.04
C THR A 149 -12.67 8.22 3.61
N SER A 150 -12.04 7.05 3.73
CA SER A 150 -12.63 5.84 4.34
C SER A 150 -12.35 5.75 5.84
N TRP A 151 -11.84 6.79 6.50
CA TRP A 151 -11.58 6.72 7.95
C TRP A 151 -12.87 6.54 8.74
N LYS A 152 -13.94 7.21 8.31
CA LYS A 152 -15.28 7.16 8.94
C LYS A 152 -16.20 6.10 8.35
N SER A 153 -15.96 5.64 7.12
CA SER A 153 -16.78 4.60 6.48
C SER A 153 -16.05 3.26 6.56
N ASN A 154 -16.73 2.17 6.94
CA ASN A 154 -16.10 0.85 7.07
C ASN A 154 -15.68 0.19 5.73
N ARG A 155 -15.49 0.99 4.67
CA ARG A 155 -15.14 0.58 3.30
C ARG A 155 -13.65 0.30 3.15
N GLY A 156 -13.11 -0.70 3.85
CA GLY A 156 -11.70 -1.11 3.71
C GLY A 156 -11.38 -1.89 2.42
N ARG A 157 -12.39 -2.36 1.64
CA ARG A 157 -12.17 -3.09 0.38
C ARG A 157 -11.42 -2.27 -0.67
N ALA A 158 -11.67 -0.97 -0.77
CA ALA A 158 -10.98 -0.09 -1.72
C ALA A 158 -9.50 0.06 -1.36
N VAL A 159 -9.19 0.22 -0.07
CA VAL A 159 -7.83 0.31 0.45
C VAL A 159 -7.09 -1.01 0.22
N SER A 160 -7.71 -2.16 0.52
CA SER A 160 -7.12 -3.49 0.28
C SER A 160 -6.73 -3.69 -1.20
N ARG A 161 -7.57 -3.25 -2.15
CA ARG A 161 -7.24 -3.31 -3.59
C ARG A 161 -6.05 -2.43 -3.96
N LEU A 162 -5.99 -1.19 -3.46
CA LEU A 162 -4.87 -0.29 -3.73
C LEU A 162 -3.58 -0.77 -3.07
N ASN A 163 -3.66 -1.40 -1.89
CA ASN A 163 -2.54 -2.03 -1.22
C ASN A 163 -1.92 -3.13 -2.10
N ARG A 164 -2.74 -4.02 -2.67
CA ARG A 164 -2.26 -5.07 -3.60
C ARG A 164 -1.52 -4.49 -4.81
N LEU A 165 -1.96 -3.34 -5.33
CA LEU A 165 -1.27 -2.68 -6.46
C LEU A 165 0.11 -2.12 -6.07
N GLY A 166 0.38 -1.94 -4.78
CA GLY A 166 1.69 -1.51 -4.27
C GLY A 166 2.86 -2.43 -4.65
N ILE A 167 2.57 -3.69 -5.05
CA ILE A 167 3.60 -4.61 -5.54
C ILE A 167 4.15 -4.20 -6.92
N LEU A 168 3.38 -3.48 -7.74
CA LEU A 168 3.81 -3.12 -9.10
C LEU A 168 5.06 -2.22 -9.12
N PRO A 169 5.12 -1.09 -8.36
CA PRO A 169 6.35 -0.32 -8.26
C PRO A 169 7.52 -1.14 -7.72
N VAL A 170 7.28 -2.00 -6.73
CA VAL A 170 8.31 -2.87 -6.14
C VAL A 170 8.94 -3.75 -7.21
N LEU A 171 8.14 -4.32 -8.12
CA LEU A 171 8.65 -5.11 -9.24
C LEU A 171 9.55 -4.30 -10.18
N PHE A 172 9.24 -3.04 -10.46
CA PHE A 172 10.12 -2.18 -11.26
C PHE A 172 11.46 -1.93 -10.57
N TRP A 173 11.45 -1.71 -9.25
CA TRP A 173 12.69 -1.53 -8.48
C TRP A 173 13.52 -2.82 -8.43
N VAL A 174 12.88 -3.97 -8.20
CA VAL A 174 13.55 -5.28 -8.22
C VAL A 174 14.13 -5.60 -9.59
N ALA A 175 13.43 -5.25 -10.68
CA ALA A 175 13.96 -5.39 -12.03
C ALA A 175 15.18 -4.49 -12.26
N ALA A 176 15.16 -3.24 -11.80
CA ALA A 176 16.29 -2.32 -11.88
C ALA A 176 17.51 -2.86 -11.11
N LEU A 177 17.30 -3.38 -9.89
CA LEU A 177 18.35 -4.03 -9.10
C LEU A 177 18.90 -5.28 -9.79
N SER A 178 18.03 -6.11 -10.36
CA SER A 178 18.43 -7.32 -11.07
C SER A 178 19.30 -7.00 -12.28
N LEU A 179 18.93 -5.98 -13.06
CA LEU A 179 19.74 -5.52 -14.19
C LEU A 179 21.08 -4.92 -13.73
N ALA A 180 21.12 -4.24 -12.58
CA ALA A 180 22.36 -3.72 -12.00
C ALA A 180 23.29 -4.82 -11.43
N LEU A 181 22.75 -5.98 -11.04
CA LEU A 181 23.56 -7.13 -10.59
C LEU A 181 24.35 -7.76 -11.74
N PHE A 182 23.81 -7.72 -12.96
CA PHE A 182 24.53 -8.19 -14.15
C PHE A 182 25.45 -7.08 -14.67
N SER A 183 26.51 -6.81 -13.89
CA SER A 183 27.61 -5.86 -14.13
C SER A 183 27.77 -5.46 -15.60
N ILE A 184 27.60 -4.17 -15.88
CA ILE A 184 27.70 -3.63 -17.24
C ILE A 184 28.98 -2.82 -17.31
N PRO A 185 29.95 -3.17 -18.19
CA PRO A 185 31.02 -2.24 -18.51
C PRO A 185 30.39 -1.05 -19.21
N THR A 186 30.36 0.11 -18.55
CA THR A 186 29.90 1.36 -19.14
C THR A 186 30.99 1.88 -20.08
N PRO A 187 30.86 1.79 -21.41
CA PRO A 187 31.99 1.95 -22.33
C PRO A 187 32.50 3.39 -22.49
N ALA A 188 31.81 4.39 -21.91
CA ALA A 188 31.99 5.79 -22.31
C ALA A 188 32.71 6.70 -21.30
N TRP A 189 33.02 6.23 -20.08
CA TRP A 189 33.51 7.13 -19.02
C TRP A 189 35.04 7.24 -18.96
N ASP A 190 35.76 6.26 -19.51
CA ASP A 190 37.23 6.34 -19.70
C ASP A 190 37.62 7.44 -20.72
N LEU A 191 36.73 7.77 -21.66
CA LEU A 191 36.96 8.85 -22.64
C LEU A 191 36.91 10.26 -22.03
N LEU A 192 36.37 10.41 -20.82
CA LEU A 192 36.23 11.70 -20.11
C LEU A 192 37.32 11.91 -19.04
N GLY A 193 38.26 10.98 -18.86
CA GLY A 193 39.40 11.15 -17.96
C GLY A 193 39.07 11.22 -16.46
N ILE A 194 37.87 10.79 -16.06
CA ILE A 194 37.45 10.73 -14.66
C ILE A 194 37.58 9.28 -14.17
N GLU A 195 38.75 8.93 -13.63
CA GLU A 195 39.10 7.56 -13.18
C GLU A 195 38.11 6.98 -12.15
N GLU A 196 37.42 7.83 -11.38
CA GLU A 196 36.42 7.37 -10.39
C GLU A 196 35.13 6.83 -11.03
N LEU A 197 34.83 7.21 -12.28
CA LEU A 197 33.62 6.80 -13.00
C LEU A 197 33.83 5.60 -13.94
N GLY A 198 35.08 5.22 -14.23
CA GLY A 198 35.45 4.10 -15.13
C GLY A 198 35.19 2.68 -14.61
N LYS A 199 34.66 2.50 -13.38
CA LYS A 199 34.28 1.15 -12.90
C LYS A 199 32.89 0.76 -13.40
N SER A 200 32.68 -0.53 -13.64
CA SER A 200 31.39 -1.13 -14.00
C SER A 200 30.22 -0.55 -13.19
N PHE A 201 29.07 -0.33 -13.84
CA PHE A 201 27.85 0.00 -13.13
C PHE A 201 27.29 -1.26 -12.48
N ASP A 202 27.67 -1.46 -11.22
CA ASP A 202 27.30 -2.63 -10.42
C ASP A 202 26.20 -2.29 -9.41
N ALA A 203 25.52 -3.32 -8.90
CA ALA A 203 24.52 -3.17 -7.85
C ALA A 203 25.02 -2.34 -6.65
N PHE A 204 26.29 -2.48 -6.26
CA PHE A 204 26.88 -1.68 -5.18
C PHE A 204 26.87 -0.17 -5.49
N ARG A 205 27.12 0.22 -6.74
CA ARG A 205 27.03 1.61 -7.17
C ARG A 205 25.59 2.10 -7.16
N LEU A 206 24.65 1.30 -7.63
CA LEU A 206 23.22 1.63 -7.56
C LEU A 206 22.77 1.85 -6.10
N PHE A 207 23.23 1.01 -5.16
CA PHE A 207 23.01 1.20 -3.72
C PHE A 207 23.68 2.46 -3.17
N SER A 208 24.89 2.80 -3.61
CA SER A 208 25.58 4.02 -3.14
C SER A 208 24.97 5.32 -3.68
N ILE A 209 24.35 5.25 -4.87
CA ILE A 209 23.68 6.40 -5.49
C ILE A 209 22.26 6.54 -4.94
N ALA A 210 21.58 5.42 -4.70
CA ALA A 210 20.25 5.39 -4.09
C ALA A 210 20.31 5.91 -2.65
N SER A 211 19.64 7.04 -2.41
CA SER A 211 19.53 7.62 -1.09
C SER A 211 18.36 7.00 -0.31
N TRP A 212 18.28 7.31 0.99
CA TRP A 212 17.31 6.72 1.90
C TRP A 212 15.84 6.92 1.51
N GLY A 213 15.51 7.94 0.71
CA GLY A 213 14.16 8.17 0.19
C GLY A 213 13.65 7.02 -0.69
N VAL A 214 14.51 6.42 -1.51
CA VAL A 214 14.16 5.23 -2.33
C VAL A 214 13.78 4.06 -1.44
N TRP A 215 14.55 3.83 -0.38
CA TRP A 215 14.33 2.75 0.57
C TRP A 215 13.08 2.99 1.42
N ALA A 216 12.78 4.24 1.77
CA ALA A 216 11.55 4.62 2.46
C ALA A 216 10.30 4.35 1.58
N ILE A 217 10.35 4.71 0.30
CA ILE A 217 9.29 4.40 -0.68
C ILE A 217 9.13 2.88 -0.81
N LEU A 218 10.24 2.15 -0.97
CA LEU A 218 10.21 0.68 -1.12
C LEU A 218 9.60 0.00 0.11
N GLY A 219 10.05 0.37 1.31
CA GLY A 219 9.55 -0.18 2.57
C GLY A 219 8.07 0.15 2.80
N GLY A 220 7.66 1.39 2.53
CA GLY A 220 6.26 1.81 2.63
C GLY A 220 5.34 1.01 1.71
N LEU A 221 5.75 0.82 0.46
CA LEU A 221 4.99 0.03 -0.52
C LEU A 221 4.93 -1.46 -0.16
N LEU A 222 6.04 -2.04 0.31
CA LEU A 222 6.08 -3.45 0.75
C LEU A 222 5.12 -3.68 1.93
N ILE A 223 5.20 -2.84 2.97
CA ILE A 223 4.32 -2.94 4.13
C ILE A 223 2.86 -2.75 3.70
N ASN A 224 2.55 -1.73 2.91
CA ASN A 224 1.19 -1.52 2.40
C ASN A 224 0.69 -2.72 1.60
N SER A 225 1.52 -3.29 0.73
CA SER A 225 1.15 -4.46 -0.08
C SER A 225 0.91 -5.73 0.72
N SER A 226 1.52 -5.84 1.91
CA SER A 226 1.28 -6.95 2.85
C SER A 226 -0.02 -6.81 3.62
N ILE A 227 -0.56 -5.59 3.74
CA ILE A 227 -1.83 -5.30 4.40
C ILE A 227 -2.96 -5.55 3.39
N VAL A 228 -3.33 -6.82 3.25
CA VAL A 228 -4.45 -7.24 2.43
C VAL A 228 -5.61 -7.60 3.35
N GLY A 229 -6.64 -6.77 3.37
CA GLY A 229 -7.90 -7.10 4.02
C GLY A 229 -8.61 -8.21 3.25
N ASP A 230 -9.00 -9.27 3.95
CA ASP A 230 -9.87 -10.36 3.49
C ASP A 230 -11.34 -9.92 3.43
#